data_AF-A0A288GU71-F1
#
_entry.id   AF-A0A288GU71-F1
#
_cell.length_a   1.000
_cell.length_b   1.000
_cell.length_c   1.000
_cell.angle_alpha   90.00
_cell.angle_beta   90.00
_cell.angle_gamma   90.00
#
_symmetry.space_group_name_H-M   'P 1'
#
loop_
_entity.id
_entity.type
_entity.pdbx_description
1 polymer ?
#
loop_
_entity_poly.entity_id
_entity_poly.type
_entity_poly.pdbx_seq_one_letter_code
_entity_poly.pdbx_strand_id
1 'polypeptide(L)' 'MKLPKFLMAYNSEFPEDLFVIHTEYPRFVLNVEEEEVEWLDDLEGDDEDAMADEATKVVEEAFRWCDEELAKYDEE' A
#
# COMPACT_ATOMS: atom_id res chain seq x y z
N MET A 1 -13.64 -13.49 8.87
CA MET A 1 -12.89 -13.46 7.58
C MET A 1 -11.54 -12.83 7.86
N LYS A 2 -10.45 -13.32 7.25
CA LYS A 2 -9.12 -12.69 7.36
C LYS A 2 -8.85 -11.96 6.04
N LEU A 3 -8.58 -10.66 6.11
CA LEU A 3 -8.20 -9.88 4.92
C LEU A 3 -6.77 -10.25 4.50
N PRO A 4 -6.47 -10.28 3.20
CA PRO A 4 -5.10 -10.32 2.70
C PRO A 4 -4.32 -9.07 3.10
N LYS A 5 -3.00 -9.20 3.23
CA LYS A 5 -2.11 -8.09 3.60
C LYS A 5 -2.22 -6.91 2.62
N PHE A 6 -2.21 -7.21 1.33
CA PHE A 6 -2.35 -6.24 0.24
C PHE A 6 -3.58 -6.54 -0.61
N LEU A 7 -4.24 -5.48 -1.06
CA LEU A 7 -5.36 -5.52 -1.99
C LEU A 7 -5.15 -4.45 -3.06
N MET A 8 -5.44 -4.79 -4.31
CA MET A 8 -5.43 -3.85 -5.42
C MET A 8 -6.84 -3.27 -5.58
N ALA A 9 -6.94 -1.95 -5.76
CA ALA A 9 -8.19 -1.23 -5.82
C ALA A 9 -8.19 -0.18 -6.94
N TYR A 10 -9.38 0.08 -7.48
CA TYR A 10 -9.64 1.09 -8.51
C TYR A 10 -10.81 1.96 -8.07
N ASN A 11 -10.82 3.21 -8.51
CA ASN A 11 -11.92 4.14 -8.24
C ASN A 11 -12.44 4.76 -9.55
N SER A 12 -13.75 4.78 -9.76
CA SER A 12 -14.36 5.32 -11.00
C SER A 12 -14.18 6.83 -11.18
N GLU A 13 -13.95 7.57 -10.10
CA GLU A 13 -13.66 9.01 -10.13
C GLU A 13 -12.18 9.29 -10.44
N PHE A 14 -11.30 8.28 -10.28
CA PHE A 14 -9.86 8.32 -10.54
C PHE A 14 -9.48 7.17 -11.50
N PRO A 15 -9.93 7.23 -12.76
CA PRO A 15 -9.84 6.09 -13.69
C PRO A 15 -8.41 5.75 -14.13
N GLU A 16 -7.48 6.68 -13.97
CA GLU A 16 -6.07 6.50 -14.30
C GLU A 16 -5.26 6.01 -13.08
N ASP A 17 -5.84 6.00 -11.88
CA ASP A 17 -5.13 5.69 -10.65
C ASP A 17 -5.36 4.24 -10.20
N LEU A 18 -4.28 3.62 -9.74
CA LEU A 18 -4.23 2.32 -9.09
C LEU A 18 -3.90 2.51 -7.62
N PHE A 19 -4.69 1.88 -6.77
CA PHE A 19 -4.48 1.94 -5.33
C PHE A 19 -4.07 0.58 -4.79
N VAL A 20 -3.10 0.58 -3.88
CA VAL A 20 -2.78 -0.57 -3.03
C VAL A 20 -3.22 -0.28 -1.61
N ILE A 21 -4.08 -1.15 -1.07
CA ILE A 21 -4.53 -1.06 0.32
C ILE A 21 -3.71 -2.04 1.16
N HIS A 22 -2.98 -1.52 2.14
CA HIS A 22 -2.32 -2.31 3.17
C HIS A 22 -3.23 -2.44 4.40
N THR A 23 -3.58 -3.67 4.77
CA THR A 23 -4.62 -3.92 5.80
C THR A 23 -4.06 -4.27 7.18
N GLU A 24 -2.75 -4.39 7.33
CA GLU A 24 -2.06 -4.63 8.61
C GLU A 24 -1.45 -3.33 9.15
N TYR A 25 -1.17 -3.24 10.45
CA TYR A 25 -0.53 -2.05 11.01
C TYR A 25 0.93 -1.95 10.54
N PRO A 26 1.43 -0.75 10.17
CA PRO A 26 0.67 0.48 9.97
C PRO A 26 -0.19 0.42 8.69
N ARG A 27 -1.48 0.75 8.81
CA ARG A 27 -2.44 0.67 7.69
C ARG A 27 -2.35 1.91 6.83
N PHE A 28 -2.37 1.72 5.52
CA PHE A 28 -2.31 2.82 4.56
C PHE A 28 -2.97 2.46 3.23
N VAL A 29 -3.19 3.51 2.43
CA VAL A 29 -3.52 3.40 1.01
C VAL A 29 -2.38 4.07 0.23
N LEU A 30 -1.79 3.34 -0.71
CA LEU A 30 -0.80 3.85 -1.64
C LEU A 30 -1.48 4.13 -2.98
N ASN A 31 -1.31 5.35 -3.51
CA ASN A 31 -1.54 5.66 -4.92
C ASN A 31 -0.24 5.33 -5.67
N VAL A 32 -0.29 4.38 -6.60
CA VAL A 32 0.90 3.87 -7.28
C VAL A 32 1.44 4.88 -8.30
N GLU A 33 0.55 5.62 -8.95
CA GLU A 33 0.82 6.55 -10.04
C GLU A 33 1.43 7.85 -9.54
N GLU A 34 0.93 8.37 -8.42
CA GLU A 34 1.45 9.57 -7.76
C GLU A 34 2.56 9.26 -6.74
N GLU A 35 2.82 7.97 -6.47
CA GLU A 35 3.75 7.49 -5.43
C GLU A 35 3.44 8.05 -4.02
N GLU A 36 2.17 8.36 -3.74
CA GLU A 36 1.71 8.97 -2.50
C GLU A 36 1.07 7.95 -1.54
N VAL A 37 1.40 8.07 -0.25
CA VAL A 37 0.88 7.20 0.81
C VAL A 37 -0.01 8.00 1.76
N GLU A 38 -1.26 7.57 1.90
CA GLU A 38 -2.20 8.06 2.90
C GLU A 38 -2.26 7.06 4.06
N TRP A 39 -1.80 7.48 5.24
CA TRP A 39 -1.81 6.66 6.45
C TRP A 39 -3.18 6.68 7.12
N LEU A 40 -3.70 5.51 7.48
CA LEU A 40 -4.97 5.36 8.18
C LEU A 40 -4.80 5.23 9.70
N ASP A 41 -3.56 5.03 10.14
CA ASP A 41 -3.16 4.92 11.54
C ASP A 41 -2.38 6.15 11.98
N ASP A 42 -2.49 6.47 13.26
CA ASP A 42 -1.63 7.45 13.92
C ASP A 42 -0.27 6.80 14.21
N LEU A 43 0.78 7.33 13.59
CA LEU A 43 2.14 6.80 13.71
C LEU A 43 2.95 7.48 14.83
N GLU A 44 2.36 8.44 15.55
CA GLU A 44 3.04 9.16 16.64
C GLU A 44 3.12 8.30 17.92
N GLY A 45 4.30 8.20 18.55
CA GLY A 45 4.49 7.35 19.75
C GLY A 45 5.93 7.33 20.31
N ASP A 46 6.19 6.49 21.31
CA ASP A 46 7.50 6.43 22.01
C ASP A 46 8.65 5.82 21.19
N ASP A 47 8.37 5.25 19.99
CA ASP A 47 9.34 4.49 19.16
C ASP A 47 9.29 4.95 17.69
N GLU A 48 9.30 6.27 17.46
CA GLU A 48 9.15 6.92 16.14
C GLU A 48 10.14 6.39 15.09
N ASP A 49 11.41 6.18 15.47
CA ASP A 49 12.44 5.70 14.55
C ASP A 49 12.13 4.28 14.04
N ALA A 50 11.69 3.38 14.93
CA ALA A 50 11.32 2.01 14.56
C ALA A 50 10.06 1.99 13.69
N MET A 51 9.11 2.89 13.96
CA MET A 51 7.89 3.03 13.16
C MET A 51 8.17 3.60 11.77
N ALA A 52 9.07 4.57 11.64
CA ALA A 52 9.48 5.13 10.34
C ALA A 52 10.17 4.08 9.46
N ASP A 53 11.04 3.26 10.04
CA ASP A 53 11.71 2.17 9.34
C ASP A 53 10.70 1.10 8.87
N GLU A 54 9.77 0.71 9.74
CA GLU A 54 8.71 -0.25 9.40
C GLU A 54 7.77 0.29 8.32
N ALA A 55 7.34 1.55 8.44
CA ALA A 55 6.51 2.27 7.47
C ALA A 55 7.17 2.28 6.09
N THR A 56 8.45 2.67 6.00
CA THR A 56 9.21 2.70 4.75
C THR A 56 9.27 1.30 4.12
N LYS A 57 9.62 0.30 4.92
CA LYS A 57 9.73 -1.08 4.46
C LYS A 57 8.41 -1.61 3.91
N VAL A 58 7.28 -1.36 4.59
CA VAL A 58 6.00 -1.90 4.15
C VAL A 58 5.46 -1.22 2.90
N VAL A 59 5.80 0.06 2.68
CA VAL A 59 5.51 0.78 1.43
C VAL A 59 6.31 0.19 0.27
N GLU A 60 7.60 -0.09 0.44
CA GLU A 60 8.41 -0.79 -0.57
C GLU A 60 7.86 -2.19 -0.89
N GLU A 61 7.38 -2.91 0.14
CA GLU A 61 6.71 -4.20 -0.06
C GLU A 61 5.41 -4.07 -0.87
N ALA A 62 4.66 -2.97 -0.70
CA ALA A 62 3.42 -2.72 -1.42
C ALA A 62 3.66 -2.47 -2.92
N PHE A 63 4.67 -1.66 -3.27
CA PHE A 63 5.07 -1.45 -4.67
C PHE A 63 5.50 -2.75 -5.33
N ARG A 64 6.40 -3.50 -4.69
CA ARG A 64 6.88 -4.78 -5.24
C ARG A 64 5.72 -5.76 -5.43
N TRP A 65 4.81 -5.84 -4.47
CA TRP A 65 3.63 -6.68 -4.59
C TRP A 65 2.74 -6.24 -5.76
N CYS A 66 2.54 -4.94 -5.94
CA CYS A 66 1.76 -4.40 -7.05
C CYS A 66 2.38 -4.76 -8.41
N ASP A 67 3.69 -4.56 -8.57
CA ASP A 67 4.43 -4.94 -9.78
C ASP A 67 4.27 -6.43 -10.10
N GLU A 68 4.39 -7.29 -9.09
CA GLU A 68 4.20 -8.74 -9.21
C GLU A 68 2.77 -9.13 -9.59
N GLU A 69 1.75 -8.41 -9.10
CA GLU A 69 0.36 -8.65 -9.48
C GLU A 69 0.07 -8.16 -10.90
N LEU A 70 0.55 -6.97 -11.28
CA LEU A 70 0.38 -6.44 -12.64
C LEU A 70 1.04 -7.34 -13.69
N ALA A 71 2.23 -7.85 -13.40
CA ALA A 71 2.92 -8.78 -14.29
C ALA A 71 2.11 -10.05 -14.59
N LYS A 72 1.26 -10.50 -13.66
CA LYS A 72 0.38 -11.66 -13.88
C LYS A 72 -0.76 -11.37 -14.85
N TYR A 73 -1.24 -10.12 -14.90
CA TYR A 73 -2.26 -9.70 -15.86
C TYR A 73 -1.69 -9.54 -17.27
N ASP A 74 -0.43 -9.11 -17.41
CA ASP A 74 0.24 -8.98 -18.70
C ASP A 74 0.63 -10.34 -19.33
N GLU A 75 0.75 -11.39 -18.50
CA GLU A 75 1.02 -12.76 -18.95
C GLU A 75 -0.24 -13.55 -19.37
N GLU A 76 -1.45 -13.00 -19.19
CA GLU A 76 -2.73 -13.57 -19.66
C GLU A 76 -3.21 -12.97 -20.99
#